data_AF-A0A529HED9-F1
#
_entry.id   AF-A0A529HED9-F1
#
_cell.length_a   1.000
_cell.length_b   1.000
_cell.length_c   1.000
_cell.angle_alpha   90.00
_cell.angle_beta   90.00
_cell.angle_gamma   90.00
#
_symmetry.space_group_name_H-M   'P 1'
#
loop_
_entity.id
_entity.type
_entity.pdbx_description
1 polymer ?
#
loop_
_entity_poly.entity_id
_entity_poly.type
_entity_poly.pdbx_seq_one_letter_code
_entity_poly.pdbx_strand_id
1 'polypeptide(L)'
;ADYDGVIQGLLGGTLDFAELGASGYASVYIKDPKAVTPILTTQQTDGATGYYSIGLALKSSGITDIKSAKGKKLGYADPDSTSGYLIPLTQIPKDTGQSNEAFFASTQFNGGHENNILAVRDGKVDVAVDDSSGIGDFKNGYT
;
A
#
# COMPACT_ATOMS: atom_id res chain seq x y z
N ALA A 1 -9.59 2.42 -2.48
CA ALA A 1 -10.68 1.83 -1.67
C ALA A 1 -10.80 2.60 -0.37
N ASP A 2 -12.00 2.71 0.20
CA ASP A 2 -12.23 3.26 1.54
C ASP A 2 -12.07 2.11 2.56
N TYR A 3 -10.87 1.96 3.11
CA TYR A 3 -10.55 0.87 4.03
C TYR A 3 -11.30 1.01 5.36
N ASP A 4 -11.41 2.22 5.91
CA ASP A 4 -12.11 2.44 7.18
C ASP A 4 -13.59 2.07 7.04
N GLY A 5 -14.26 2.50 5.97
CA GLY A 5 -15.64 2.10 5.71
C GLY A 5 -15.86 0.58 5.72
N VAL A 6 -14.94 -0.19 5.13
CA VAL A 6 -14.96 -1.66 5.16
C VAL A 6 -14.71 -2.21 6.56
N ILE A 7 -13.70 -1.69 7.26
CA ILE A 7 -13.35 -2.11 8.63
C ILE A 7 -14.54 -1.88 9.58
N GLN A 8 -15.17 -0.70 9.52
CA GLN A 8 -16.33 -0.37 10.35
C GLN A 8 -17.56 -1.20 9.95
N GLY A 9 -17.75 -1.49 8.66
CA GLY A 9 -18.85 -2.35 8.21
C GLY A 9 -18.74 -3.78 8.74
N LEU A 10 -17.54 -4.35 8.76
CA LEU A 10 -17.29 -5.67 9.35
C LEU A 10 -17.51 -5.67 10.88
N LEU A 11 -16.94 -4.68 11.58
CA LEU A 11 -17.10 -4.55 13.04
C LEU A 11 -18.56 -4.30 13.46
N GLY A 12 -19.29 -3.54 12.65
CA GLY A 12 -20.71 -3.24 12.87
C GLY A 12 -21.67 -4.35 12.44
N GLY A 13 -21.17 -5.41 11.79
CA GLY A 13 -21.99 -6.49 11.26
C GLY A 13 -22.91 -6.08 10.10
N THR A 14 -22.57 -5.00 9.39
CA THR A 14 -23.30 -4.55 8.18
C THR A 14 -22.67 -5.06 6.89
N LEU A 15 -21.47 -5.64 6.96
CA LEU A 15 -20.80 -6.36 5.87
C LEU A 15 -20.60 -7.83 6.26
N ASP A 16 -21.01 -8.74 5.37
CA ASP A 16 -20.83 -10.19 5.56
C ASP A 16 -19.45 -10.68 5.10
N PHE A 17 -18.83 -9.97 4.15
CA PHE A 17 -17.57 -10.35 3.53
C PHE A 17 -16.79 -9.12 3.06
N ALA A 18 -15.47 -9.18 3.19
CA ALA A 18 -14.56 -8.25 2.52
C ALA A 18 -13.21 -8.93 2.26
N GLU A 19 -12.55 -8.49 1.19
CA GLU A 19 -11.13 -8.74 0.98
C GLU A 19 -10.31 -7.61 1.62
N LEU A 20 -9.35 -7.97 2.47
CA LEU A 20 -8.51 -7.03 3.19
C LEU A 20 -7.05 -7.46 3.13
N GLY A 21 -6.16 -6.47 2.99
CA GLY A 21 -4.75 -6.66 3.31
C GLY A 21 -4.54 -6.92 4.80
N ALA A 22 -3.36 -7.43 5.17
CA ALA A 22 -3.03 -7.83 6.53
C ALA A 22 -3.26 -6.72 7.59
N SER A 23 -2.94 -5.47 7.27
CA SER A 23 -3.17 -4.30 8.13
C SER A 23 -4.66 -4.07 8.40
N GLY A 24 -5.51 -4.11 7.38
CA GLY A 24 -6.96 -3.97 7.55
C GLY A 24 -7.56 -5.09 8.40
N TYR A 25 -7.14 -6.34 8.18
CA TYR A 25 -7.53 -7.45 9.04
C TYR A 25 -7.06 -7.26 10.49
N ALA A 26 -5.80 -6.87 10.69
CA ALA A 26 -5.26 -6.61 12.03
C ALA A 26 -6.04 -5.49 12.75
N SER A 27 -6.43 -4.43 12.03
CA SER A 27 -7.26 -3.35 12.57
C SER A 27 -8.61 -3.86 13.07
N VAL A 28 -9.26 -4.78 12.35
CA VAL A 28 -10.50 -5.44 12.81
C VAL A 28 -10.22 -6.32 14.05
N TYR A 29 -9.23 -7.21 13.97
CA TYR A 29 -8.91 -8.19 15.01
C TYR A 29 -8.52 -7.55 16.35
N ILE A 30 -7.75 -6.46 16.33
CA ILE A 30 -7.34 -5.71 17.53
C ILE A 30 -8.56 -5.10 18.23
N LYS A 31 -9.55 -4.62 17.46
CA LYS A 31 -10.77 -4.00 18.00
C LYS A 31 -11.74 -5.05 18.52
N ASP A 32 -11.99 -6.12 17.76
CA ASP A 32 -12.76 -7.28 18.19
C ASP A 32 -12.27 -8.56 17.48
N PRO A 33 -11.60 -9.48 18.19
CA PRO A 33 -11.09 -10.72 17.60
C PRO A 33 -12.18 -11.71 17.21
N LYS A 34 -13.44 -11.46 17.57
CA LYS A 34 -14.61 -12.29 17.21
C LYS A 34 -15.43 -11.71 16.06
N ALA A 35 -15.14 -10.48 15.62
CA ALA A 35 -15.93 -9.81 14.58
C ALA A 35 -15.87 -10.53 13.23
N VAL A 36 -14.72 -11.12 12.88
CA VAL A 36 -14.52 -11.80 11.60
C VAL A 36 -13.70 -13.07 11.78
N THR A 37 -13.86 -14.02 10.85
CA THR A 37 -13.02 -15.21 10.72
C THR A 37 -12.37 -15.20 9.32
N PRO A 38 -11.04 -15.27 9.20
CA PRO A 38 -10.40 -15.44 7.90
C PRO A 38 -10.80 -16.79 7.29
N ILE A 39 -11.33 -16.78 6.06
CA ILE A 39 -11.79 -18.00 5.38
C ILE A 39 -10.99 -18.33 4.12
N LEU A 40 -10.39 -17.34 3.45
CA LEU A 40 -9.69 -17.47 2.18
C LEU A 40 -8.52 -16.47 2.09
N THR A 41 -7.58 -16.76 1.20
CA THR A 41 -6.52 -15.84 0.79
C THR A 41 -6.27 -15.99 -0.71
N THR A 42 -5.76 -14.93 -1.34
CA THR A 42 -5.45 -14.92 -2.77
C THR A 42 -4.18 -15.72 -3.01
N GLN A 43 -4.28 -16.73 -3.88
CA GLN A 43 -3.14 -17.47 -4.42
C GLN A 43 -2.92 -17.06 -5.87
N GLN A 44 -1.71 -16.64 -6.16
CA GLN A 44 -1.26 -16.27 -7.49
C GLN A 44 -1.04 -17.51 -8.38
N THR A 45 -0.93 -17.30 -9.69
CA THR A 45 -0.83 -18.40 -10.67
C THR A 45 0.43 -19.26 -10.53
N ASP A 46 1.48 -18.74 -9.90
CA ASP A 46 2.71 -19.47 -9.58
C ASP A 46 2.67 -20.18 -8.20
N GLY A 47 1.56 -20.06 -7.49
CA GLY A 47 1.35 -20.62 -6.16
C GLY A 47 1.67 -19.69 -4.99
N ALA A 48 2.21 -18.49 -5.23
CA ALA A 48 2.50 -17.52 -4.18
C ALA A 48 1.21 -17.01 -3.52
N THR A 49 1.20 -16.85 -2.19
CA THR A 49 0.02 -16.41 -1.42
C THR A 49 0.16 -15.00 -0.88
N GLY A 50 0.84 -14.13 -1.65
CA GLY A 50 1.15 -12.77 -1.22
C GLY A 50 1.55 -11.88 -2.39
N TYR A 51 1.97 -10.67 -2.05
CA TYR A 51 2.36 -9.63 -2.99
C TYR A 51 3.51 -8.81 -2.40
N TYR A 52 4.08 -7.94 -3.22
CA TYR A 52 5.13 -7.00 -2.83
C TYR A 52 4.56 -5.61 -2.59
N SER A 53 4.98 -4.96 -1.52
CA SER A 53 4.89 -3.51 -1.42
C SER A 53 5.99 -2.90 -2.29
N ILE A 54 5.62 -2.04 -3.23
CA ILE A 54 6.53 -1.48 -4.21
C ILE A 54 6.53 0.04 -4.18
N GLY A 55 7.66 0.63 -4.59
CA GLY A 55 7.78 2.06 -4.89
C GLY A 55 7.69 2.31 -6.39
N LEU A 56 6.85 3.25 -6.80
CA LEU A 56 6.61 3.63 -8.19
C LEU A 56 7.05 5.08 -8.40
N ALA A 57 7.84 5.32 -9.45
CA ALA A 57 8.24 6.65 -9.88
C ALA A 57 8.19 6.72 -11.41
N LEU A 58 8.02 7.94 -11.96
CA LEU A 58 8.09 8.13 -13.41
C LEU A 58 9.50 7.82 -13.91
N LYS A 59 9.61 7.13 -15.06
CA LYS A 59 10.90 6.83 -15.69
C LYS A 59 11.75 8.09 -15.92
N SER A 60 11.11 9.23 -16.23
CA SER A 60 11.78 10.52 -16.45
C SER A 60 12.31 11.18 -15.17
N SER A 61 11.95 10.70 -13.98
CA SER A 61 12.38 11.28 -12.69
C SER A 61 13.84 10.98 -12.34
N GLY A 62 14.42 9.92 -12.92
CA GLY A 62 15.72 9.40 -12.54
C GLY A 62 15.76 8.68 -11.18
N ILE A 63 14.63 8.53 -10.49
CA ILE A 63 14.52 7.77 -9.24
C ILE A 63 14.58 6.28 -9.57
N THR A 64 15.59 5.59 -9.05
CA THR A 64 15.85 4.17 -9.35
C THR A 64 15.94 3.31 -8.10
N ASP A 65 16.08 3.94 -6.93
CA ASP A 65 16.06 3.31 -5.63
C ASP A 65 15.52 4.27 -4.56
N ILE A 66 15.28 3.76 -3.36
CA ILE A 66 14.76 4.57 -2.25
C ILE A 66 15.71 5.71 -1.86
N LYS A 67 17.03 5.52 -1.96
CA LYS A 67 18.02 6.53 -1.57
C LYS A 67 17.98 7.75 -2.50
N SER A 68 17.73 7.53 -3.78
CA SER A 68 17.54 8.57 -4.79
C SER A 68 16.25 9.38 -4.61
N ALA A 69 15.32 8.90 -3.77
CA ALA A 69 14.08 9.59 -3.44
C ALA A 69 14.19 10.57 -2.25
N LYS A 70 15.39 10.79 -1.70
CA LYS A 70 15.58 11.75 -0.60
C LYS A 70 15.16 13.16 -1.00
N GLY A 71 14.38 13.81 -0.13
CA GLY A 71 13.86 15.16 -0.37
C GLY A 71 12.80 15.24 -1.48
N LYS A 72 12.26 14.10 -1.92
CA LYS A 72 11.14 14.02 -2.87
C LYS A 72 9.81 13.96 -2.13
N LYS A 73 8.69 14.01 -2.87
CA LYS A 73 7.33 13.88 -2.33
C LYS A 73 6.87 12.44 -2.39
N LEU A 74 6.46 11.86 -1.26
CA LEU A 74 5.92 10.50 -1.18
C LEU A 74 4.39 10.52 -1.14
N GLY A 75 3.77 9.66 -1.94
CA GLY A 75 2.33 9.36 -1.88
C GLY A 75 2.06 8.01 -1.23
N TYR A 76 1.27 8.01 -0.16
CA TYR A 76 0.65 6.82 0.41
C TYR A 76 -0.71 6.58 -0.22
N ALA A 77 -1.11 5.32 -0.32
CA ALA A 77 -2.44 4.98 -0.83
C ALA A 77 -3.51 5.35 0.21
N ASP A 78 -3.48 4.68 1.36
CA ASP A 78 -4.49 4.80 2.42
C ASP A 78 -3.88 4.45 3.80
N PRO A 79 -4.27 5.12 4.91
CA PRO A 79 -3.75 4.85 6.25
C PRO A 79 -3.94 3.41 6.76
N ASP A 80 -4.94 2.69 6.27
CA ASP A 80 -5.20 1.30 6.67
C ASP A 80 -4.58 0.28 5.68
N SER A 81 -3.91 0.75 4.63
CA SER A 81 -3.26 -0.09 3.63
C SER A 81 -1.99 -0.75 4.16
N THR A 82 -1.80 -2.03 3.82
CA THR A 82 -0.57 -2.76 4.15
C THR A 82 0.58 -2.31 3.24
N SER A 83 0.42 -2.46 1.92
CA SER A 83 1.40 -2.09 0.89
C SER A 83 1.56 -0.59 0.76
N GLY A 84 0.44 0.13 0.77
CA GLY A 84 0.39 1.55 0.48
C GLY A 84 0.69 2.44 1.69
N TYR A 85 0.92 1.87 2.88
CA TYR A 85 1.27 2.64 4.08
C TYR A 85 2.10 1.88 5.12
N LEU A 86 1.61 0.77 5.69
CA LEU A 86 2.28 0.10 6.82
C LEU A 86 3.71 -0.37 6.51
N ILE A 87 3.89 -1.08 5.39
CA ILE A 87 5.21 -1.56 4.96
C ILE A 87 6.17 -0.38 4.70
N PRO A 88 5.83 0.64 3.89
CA PRO A 88 6.74 1.76 3.66
C PRO A 88 7.00 2.61 4.91
N LEU A 89 6.05 2.70 5.85
CA LEU A 89 6.26 3.37 7.14
C LEU A 89 7.32 2.68 7.99
N THR A 90 7.47 1.36 7.86
CA THR A 90 8.40 0.56 8.68
C THR A 90 9.71 0.21 7.96
N GLN A 91 9.69 0.05 6.64
CA GLN A 91 10.85 -0.41 5.87
C GLN A 91 11.75 0.74 5.41
N ILE A 92 11.19 1.86 4.94
CA ILE A 92 11.99 3.00 4.47
C ILE A 92 12.91 3.53 5.59
N PRO A 93 12.48 3.63 6.86
CA PRO A 93 13.39 4.04 7.93
C PRO A 93 14.53 3.07 8.20
N LYS A 94 14.31 1.77 8.01
CA LYS A 94 15.38 0.76 8.13
C LYS A 94 16.40 0.89 6.99
N ASP A 95 15.94 1.19 5.78
CA ASP A 95 16.80 1.27 4.60
C ASP A 95 17.57 2.60 4.49
N THR A 96 17.00 3.68 5.05
CA THR A 96 17.53 5.04 4.93
C THR A 96 18.15 5.57 6.22
N GLY A 97 17.81 4.98 7.37
CA GLY A 97 18.19 5.46 8.70
C GLY A 97 17.42 6.71 9.14
N GLN A 98 16.35 7.10 8.45
CA GLN A 98 15.56 8.30 8.73
C GLN A 98 14.06 7.99 8.71
N SER A 99 13.26 8.63 9.56
CA SER A 99 11.81 8.53 9.42
C SER A 99 11.35 9.10 8.08
N ASN A 100 10.17 8.73 7.61
CA ASN A 100 9.67 9.20 6.32
C ASN A 100 9.48 10.73 6.32
N GLU A 101 9.11 11.32 7.47
CA GLU A 101 8.98 12.77 7.66
C GLU A 101 10.32 13.51 7.54
N ALA A 102 11.43 12.86 7.91
CA ALA A 102 12.77 13.43 7.80
C ALA A 102 13.42 13.16 6.43
N PHE A 103 13.07 12.04 5.80
CA PHE A 103 13.67 11.61 4.54
C PHE A 103 13.05 12.29 3.31
N PHE A 104 11.72 12.47 3.31
CA PHE A 104 10.96 13.08 2.22
C PHE A 104 10.71 14.57 2.48
N ALA A 105 10.53 15.36 1.42
CA ALA A 105 10.15 16.77 1.55
C ALA A 105 8.69 16.93 1.99
N SER A 106 7.83 16.01 1.59
CA SER A 106 6.45 15.91 2.05
C SER A 106 5.90 14.51 1.85
N THR A 107 4.88 14.17 2.61
CA THR A 107 4.09 12.95 2.46
C THR A 107 2.60 13.31 2.35
N GLN A 108 1.81 12.51 1.65
CA GLN A 108 0.36 12.69 1.59
C GLN A 108 -0.35 11.35 1.35
N PHE A 109 -1.63 11.28 1.73
CA PHE A 109 -2.52 10.17 1.36
C PHE A 109 -3.32 10.55 0.13
N ASN A 110 -3.42 9.63 -0.83
CA ASN A 110 -4.08 9.86 -2.11
C ASN A 110 -5.46 9.18 -2.23
N GLY A 111 -5.89 8.42 -1.22
CA GLY A 111 -7.24 7.83 -1.17
C GLY A 111 -7.37 6.55 -1.99
N GLY A 112 -6.38 5.67 -1.90
CA GLY A 112 -6.33 4.37 -2.57
C GLY A 112 -5.22 4.25 -3.63
N HIS A 113 -5.00 3.01 -4.05
CA HIS A 113 -3.92 2.59 -4.95
C HIS A 113 -4.00 3.27 -6.32
N GLU A 114 -5.18 3.25 -6.96
CA GLU A 114 -5.37 3.86 -8.27
C GLU A 114 -5.08 5.37 -8.23
N ASN A 115 -5.58 6.05 -7.20
CA ASN A 115 -5.33 7.48 -7.01
C ASN A 115 -3.84 7.77 -6.70
N ASN A 116 -3.13 6.84 -6.06
CA ASN A 116 -1.70 6.97 -5.80
C ASN A 116 -0.88 6.90 -7.09
N ILE A 117 -1.23 5.98 -7.99
CA ILE A 117 -0.63 5.88 -9.33
C ILE A 117 -0.91 7.15 -10.14
N LEU A 118 -2.15 7.65 -10.12
CA LEU A 118 -2.52 8.92 -10.79
C LEU A 118 -1.73 10.10 -10.22
N ALA A 119 -1.49 10.14 -8.90
CA ALA A 119 -0.73 11.20 -8.26
C ALA A 119 0.74 11.25 -8.73
N VAL A 120 1.39 10.11 -8.97
CA VAL A 120 2.73 10.05 -9.59
C VAL A 120 2.67 10.48 -11.04
N ARG A 121 1.70 9.96 -11.80
CA ARG A 121 1.52 10.29 -13.22
C ARG A 121 1.35 11.79 -13.44
N ASP A 122 0.58 12.43 -12.57
CA ASP A 122 0.26 13.86 -12.65
C ASP A 122 1.32 14.75 -11.96
N GLY A 123 2.40 14.17 -11.42
CA GLY A 123 3.49 14.91 -10.77
C GLY A 123 3.12 15.56 -9.43
N LYS A 124 2.01 15.14 -8.81
CA LYS A 124 1.61 15.58 -7.46
C LYS A 124 2.55 15.05 -6.40
N VAL A 125 2.98 13.80 -6.58
CA VAL A 125 4.05 13.15 -5.81
C VAL A 125 5.14 12.65 -6.77
N ASP A 126 6.35 12.47 -6.27
CA ASP A 126 7.48 11.98 -7.07
C ASP A 126 7.60 10.45 -6.99
N VAL A 127 7.17 9.88 -5.85
CA VAL A 127 7.13 8.44 -5.59
C VAL A 127 5.79 8.07 -4.96
N ALA A 128 5.14 7.01 -5.43
CA ALA A 128 4.01 6.37 -4.77
C ALA A 128 4.39 4.99 -4.25
N VAL A 129 3.76 4.58 -3.15
CA VAL A 129 3.86 3.20 -2.63
C VAL A 129 2.56 2.46 -2.86
N ASP A 130 2.66 1.25 -3.38
CA ASP A 130 1.52 0.46 -3.85
C ASP A 130 1.80 -1.05 -3.70
N ASP A 131 0.92 -1.92 -4.18
CA ASP A 131 1.20 -3.34 -4.35
C ASP A 131 1.43 -3.80 -5.78
N SER A 132 2.02 -4.99 -5.88
CA SER A 132 2.17 -5.76 -7.10
C SER A 132 2.42 -7.21 -6.74
N SER A 133 1.75 -8.15 -7.42
CA SER A 133 2.11 -9.57 -7.32
C SER A 133 3.51 -9.87 -7.86
N GLY A 134 4.00 -9.05 -8.80
CA GLY A 134 5.23 -9.32 -9.55
C GLY A 134 5.11 -10.46 -10.56
N ILE A 135 3.89 -10.92 -10.86
CA ILE A 135 3.64 -12.10 -11.69
C ILE A 135 2.99 -11.68 -13.00
N GLY A 136 3.56 -12.15 -14.12
CA GLY A 136 3.13 -11.83 -15.49
C GLY A 136 4.15 -11.00 -16.27
N ASP A 137 3.76 -10.55 -17.46
CA ASP A 137 4.57 -9.62 -18.26
C ASP A 137 4.27 -8.19 -17.82
N PHE A 138 5.30 -7.45 -17.43
CA PHE A 138 5.21 -6.05 -17.03
C PHE A 138 4.41 -5.18 -18.02
N LYS A 139 4.51 -5.43 -19.33
CA LYS A 139 3.79 -4.66 -20.36
C LYS A 139 2.27 -4.81 -20.27
N ASN A 140 1.79 -5.91 -19.70
CA ASN A 140 0.37 -6.21 -19.57
C ASN A 140 -0.16 -5.84 -18.17
N GLY A 141 0.71 -5.36 -17.28
CA GLY A 141 0.45 -5.29 -15.84
C GLY A 141 0.69 -6.65 -15.18
N TYR A 142 1.07 -6.60 -13.91
CA TYR A 142 1.11 -7.81 -13.09
C TYR A 142 -0.30 -8.15 -12.59
N THR A 143 -0.60 -9.43 -12.42
CA THR A 143 -1.91 -9.92 -11.98
C THR A 143 -2.18 -9.68 -10.50
#